data_AF-A0A8C1BAK0-F1
#
_entry.id   AF-A0A8C1BAK0-F1
#
_cell.length_a   1.000
_cell.length_b   1.000
_cell.length_c   1.000
_cell.angle_alpha   90.00
_cell.angle_beta   90.00
_cell.angle_gamma   90.00
#
_symmetry.space_group_name_H-M   'P 1'
#
loop_
_entity.id
_entity.type
_entity.pdbx_description
1 polymer ?
#
loop_
_entity_poly.entity_id
_entity_poly.type
_entity_poly.pdbx_seq_one_letter_code
_entity_poly.pdbx_strand_id
1 'polypeptide(L)'
;MQKYEKLEKIGEGTYGTVFKAKNRETHEIVALKRVRLDDDDEGVPSSALREICLLKELKHKNIVRLHDVLHSDKKLTLVFEYCDQDLKKYFDSCNGDLDPEIVKNGELKLADFGLARAFGIPVRCYSAEVVTLWYRPPDVLFGAKLYSTSIDMWSAGCIFAELANAGRPLFPGNDVDDQLKRIFRYPLHSNFCWWQTMNKLPDYKPYPMYPATTSLVNVVPKLSSTGRDLLQNLLKCNPVQRISAEEALQHPYFADFCPP
;
A
#
# COMPACT_ATOMS: atom_id res chain seq x y z
N MET A 1 20.92 -9.43 -22.62
CA MET A 1 20.33 -8.09 -22.85
C MET A 1 19.85 -7.84 -24.30
N GLN A 2 19.87 -8.84 -25.20
CA GLN A 2 19.40 -8.66 -26.58
C GLN A 2 17.87 -8.65 -26.72
N LYS A 3 17.12 -9.34 -25.83
CA LYS A 3 15.65 -9.50 -25.92
C LYS A 3 14.84 -8.22 -25.72
N TYR A 4 15.32 -7.27 -24.92
CA TYR A 4 14.58 -6.06 -24.58
C TYR A 4 15.35 -4.81 -25.02
N GLU A 5 14.67 -3.93 -25.74
CA GLU A 5 15.14 -2.60 -26.11
C GLU A 5 14.72 -1.59 -25.04
N LYS A 6 15.69 -1.00 -24.37
CA LYS A 6 15.46 0.01 -23.35
C LYS A 6 15.03 1.33 -24.00
N LEU A 7 13.91 1.90 -23.55
CA LEU A 7 13.37 3.15 -24.09
C LEU A 7 13.74 4.33 -23.18
N GLU A 8 13.21 4.35 -21.96
CA GLU A 8 13.39 5.48 -21.03
C GLU A 8 13.48 5.02 -19.57
N LYS A 9 14.02 5.89 -18.70
CA LYS A 9 14.04 5.67 -17.25
C LYS A 9 12.76 6.23 -16.64
N ILE A 10 11.98 5.37 -15.99
CA ILE A 10 10.67 5.75 -15.42
C ILE A 10 10.69 5.87 -13.89
N GLY A 11 11.73 5.36 -13.23
CA GLY A 11 11.87 5.48 -11.79
C GLY A 11 13.23 5.03 -11.25
N GLU A 12 13.52 5.46 -10.03
CA GLU A 12 14.64 5.00 -9.21
C GLU A 12 14.19 4.97 -7.75
N GLY A 13 14.41 3.85 -7.09
CA GLY A 13 14.05 3.65 -5.69
C GLY A 13 15.15 2.94 -4.93
N THR A 14 14.87 2.63 -3.67
CA THR A 14 15.81 1.99 -2.72
C THR A 14 16.42 0.70 -3.27
N TYR A 15 15.62 -0.09 -4.00
CA TYR A 15 16.02 -1.42 -4.48
C TYR A 15 16.54 -1.44 -5.92
N GLY A 16 16.58 -0.30 -6.60
CA GLY A 16 17.12 -0.23 -7.96
C GLY A 16 16.46 0.76 -8.89
N THR A 17 16.71 0.57 -10.18
CA THR A 17 16.27 1.49 -11.24
C THR A 17 15.25 0.81 -12.15
N VAL A 18 14.17 1.52 -12.48
CA VAL A 18 13.09 1.04 -13.35
C VAL A 18 13.15 1.73 -14.71
N PHE A 19 13.08 0.93 -15.78
CA PHE A 19 13.09 1.40 -17.15
C PHE A 19 11.87 0.90 -17.92
N LYS A 20 11.30 1.74 -18.77
CA LYS A 20 10.39 1.28 -19.83
C LYS A 20 11.21 0.65 -20.94
N ALA A 21 10.77 -0.50 -21.43
CA ALA A 21 11.43 -1.22 -22.51
C ALA A 21 10.42 -1.84 -23.46
N LYS A 22 10.88 -2.22 -24.64
CA LYS A 22 10.11 -2.96 -25.64
C LYS A 22 10.71 -4.34 -25.84
N ASN A 23 9.90 -5.38 -25.76
CA ASN A 23 10.31 -6.72 -26.17
C ASN A 23 10.55 -6.71 -27.69
N ARG A 24 11.74 -7.12 -28.13
CA ARG A 24 12.10 -7.10 -29.56
C ARG A 24 11.31 -8.10 -30.40
N GLU A 25 10.86 -9.19 -29.81
CA GLU A 25 10.15 -10.28 -30.50
C GLU A 25 8.64 -10.01 -30.54
N THR A 26 8.03 -9.69 -29.40
CA THR A 26 6.56 -9.50 -29.30
C THR A 26 6.13 -8.06 -29.54
N HIS A 27 7.07 -7.12 -29.58
CA HIS A 27 6.81 -5.67 -29.59
C HIS A 27 6.05 -5.12 -28.39
N GLU A 28 5.82 -5.95 -27.36
CA GLU A 28 5.15 -5.57 -26.12
C GLU A 28 5.98 -4.60 -25.29
N ILE A 29 5.31 -3.64 -24.65
CA ILE A 29 5.93 -2.68 -23.74
C ILE A 29 5.96 -3.27 -22.32
N VAL A 30 7.12 -3.22 -21.69
CA VAL A 30 7.38 -3.82 -20.37
C VAL A 30 8.14 -2.85 -19.45
N ALA A 31 8.08 -3.11 -18.15
CA ALA A 31 8.89 -2.42 -17.15
C ALA A 31 10.05 -3.31 -16.67
N LEU A 32 11.28 -2.81 -16.76
CA LEU A 32 12.50 -3.49 -16.31
C LEU A 32 12.97 -2.91 -14.98
N LYS A 33 12.78 -3.64 -13.87
CA LYS A 33 13.33 -3.29 -12.54
C LYS A 33 14.69 -3.94 -12.39
N ARG A 34 15.75 -3.13 -12.50
CA ARG A 34 17.14 -3.57 -12.30
C ARG A 34 17.50 -3.49 -10.83
N VAL A 35 17.71 -4.64 -10.20
CA VAL A 35 18.15 -4.75 -8.82
C VAL A 35 19.65 -4.46 -8.76
N ARG A 36 20.04 -3.62 -7.79
CA ARG A 36 21.47 -3.40 -7.50
C ARG A 36 21.98 -4.63 -6.77
N LEU A 37 23.00 -5.26 -7.34
CA LEU A 37 23.78 -6.28 -6.65
C LEU A 37 25.02 -5.54 -6.18
N ASP A 38 25.26 -5.51 -4.88
CA ASP A 38 26.49 -4.94 -4.34
C ASP A 38 27.67 -5.84 -4.75
N ASP A 39 28.85 -5.25 -4.94
CA ASP A 39 30.06 -5.99 -5.30
C ASP A 39 30.63 -6.82 -4.13
N ASP A 40 30.02 -6.68 -2.95
CA ASP A 40 30.32 -7.46 -1.75
C ASP A 40 29.67 -8.86 -1.86
N ASP A 41 30.33 -9.90 -1.33
CA ASP A 41 29.99 -11.33 -1.47
C ASP A 41 28.58 -11.77 -0.98
N GLU A 42 27.67 -10.85 -0.68
CA GLU A 42 26.30 -11.12 -0.19
C GLU A 42 25.32 -11.55 -1.30
N GLY A 43 25.68 -11.39 -2.58
CA GLY A 43 24.90 -11.90 -3.70
C GLY A 43 23.56 -11.19 -3.92
N VAL A 44 22.49 -11.94 -4.22
CA VAL A 44 21.18 -11.37 -4.54
C VAL A 44 20.44 -10.94 -3.27
N PRO A 45 19.94 -9.68 -3.19
CA PRO A 45 19.18 -9.22 -2.02
C PRO A 45 17.98 -10.11 -1.70
N SER A 46 17.82 -10.47 -0.43
CA SER A 46 16.71 -11.32 0.04
C SER A 46 15.32 -10.75 -0.26
N SER A 47 15.18 -9.41 -0.31
CA SER A 47 13.96 -8.71 -0.73
C SER A 47 13.59 -9.00 -2.19
N ALA A 48 14.59 -9.04 -3.09
CA ALA A 48 14.37 -9.32 -4.51
C ALA A 48 13.94 -10.78 -4.74
N LEU A 49 14.58 -11.74 -4.06
CA LEU A 49 14.17 -13.15 -4.12
C LEU A 49 12.74 -13.34 -3.60
N ARG A 50 12.40 -12.66 -2.50
CA ARG A 50 11.05 -12.71 -1.94
C ARG A 50 10.00 -12.14 -2.89
N GLU A 51 10.28 -10.98 -3.49
CA GLU A 51 9.42 -10.35 -4.50
C GLU A 51 9.18 -11.31 -5.69
N ILE A 52 10.24 -11.95 -6.21
CA ILE A 52 10.12 -12.97 -7.27
C ILE A 52 9.23 -14.13 -6.84
N CYS A 53 9.48 -14.73 -5.67
CA CYS A 53 8.73 -15.89 -5.20
C CYS A 53 7.25 -15.59 -5.00
N LEU A 54 6.91 -14.43 -4.43
CA LEU A 54 5.52 -14.02 -4.24
C LEU A 54 4.84 -13.76 -5.58
N LEU A 55 5.46 -12.99 -6.47
CA LEU A 55 4.84 -12.60 -7.75
C LEU A 55 4.75 -13.73 -8.78
N LYS A 56 5.52 -14.82 -8.61
CA LYS A 56 5.32 -16.05 -9.39
C LYS A 56 4.01 -16.76 -9.08
N GLU A 57 3.55 -16.68 -7.83
CA GLU A 57 2.31 -17.31 -7.36
C GLU A 57 1.10 -16.37 -7.45
N LEU A 58 1.29 -15.06 -7.25
CA LEU A 58 0.23 -14.06 -7.27
C LEU A 58 -0.16 -13.66 -8.70
N LYS A 59 -1.11 -14.38 -9.28
CA LYS A 59 -1.66 -14.11 -10.62
C LYS A 59 -3.08 -13.56 -10.52
N HIS A 60 -3.22 -12.24 -10.59
CA HIS A 60 -4.52 -11.57 -10.52
C HIS A 60 -4.53 -10.30 -11.38
N LYS A 61 -5.69 -9.93 -11.93
CA LYS A 61 -5.82 -8.75 -12.82
C LYS A 61 -5.39 -7.44 -12.13
N ASN A 62 -5.61 -7.33 -10.82
CA ASN A 62 -5.26 -6.18 -10.00
C ASN A 62 -3.91 -6.32 -9.25
N ILE A 63 -3.02 -7.21 -9.68
CA ILE A 63 -1.65 -7.34 -9.17
C ILE A 63 -0.70 -7.26 -10.36
N VAL A 64 0.38 -6.48 -10.23
CA VAL A 64 1.38 -6.32 -11.28
C VAL A 64 2.00 -7.68 -11.64
N ARG A 65 1.95 -8.04 -12.92
CA ARG A 65 2.44 -9.32 -13.41
C ARG A 65 3.96 -9.29 -13.60
N LEU A 66 4.65 -10.24 -12.98
CA LEU A 66 6.03 -10.59 -13.31
C LEU A 66 6.04 -11.52 -14.52
N HIS A 67 6.57 -11.06 -15.66
CA HIS A 67 6.68 -11.86 -16.87
C HIS A 67 7.92 -12.76 -16.86
N ASP A 68 9.07 -12.21 -16.44
CA ASP A 68 10.36 -12.88 -16.60
C ASP A 68 11.39 -12.37 -15.56
N VAL A 69 12.44 -13.16 -15.32
CA VAL A 69 13.56 -12.81 -14.45
C VAL A 69 14.85 -13.06 -15.20
N LEU A 70 15.58 -12.00 -15.52
CA LEU A 70 16.85 -12.07 -16.23
C LEU A 70 18.00 -11.96 -15.24
N HIS A 71 18.87 -12.96 -15.23
CA HIS A 71 20.07 -12.99 -14.42
C HIS A 71 21.31 -12.97 -15.31
N SER A 72 22.28 -12.15 -14.94
CA SER A 72 23.64 -12.10 -15.48
C SER A 72 24.60 -11.81 -14.33
N ASP A 73 25.90 -12.09 -14.52
CA ASP A 73 26.91 -12.17 -13.46
C ASP A 73 26.86 -11.07 -12.37
N LYS A 74 26.53 -9.83 -12.74
CA LYS A 74 26.41 -8.70 -11.79
C LYS A 74 25.08 -7.95 -11.85
N LYS A 75 24.05 -8.50 -12.51
CA LYS A 75 22.77 -7.80 -12.70
C LYS A 75 21.61 -8.78 -12.67
N LEU A 76 20.68 -8.53 -11.76
CA LEU A 76 19.35 -9.12 -11.74
C LEU A 76 18.33 -8.10 -12.27
N THR A 77 17.54 -8.50 -13.27
CA THR A 77 16.51 -7.65 -13.87
C THR A 77 15.17 -8.37 -13.86
N LEU A 78 14.18 -7.78 -13.21
CA LEU A 78 12.81 -8.26 -13.20
C LEU A 78 12.04 -7.59 -14.34
N VAL A 79 11.30 -8.39 -15.12
CA VAL A 79 10.48 -7.92 -16.25
C VAL A 79 9.02 -7.96 -15.83
N PHE A 80 8.41 -6.79 -15.69
CA PHE A 80 7.02 -6.61 -15.30
C PHE A 80 6.16 -6.12 -16.46
N GLU A 81 4.85 -6.31 -16.33
CA GLU A 81 3.90 -5.56 -17.14
C GLU A 81 4.13 -4.05 -16.95
N TYR A 82 3.94 -3.27 -18.00
CA TYR A 82 4.07 -1.82 -17.92
C TYR A 82 2.73 -1.20 -17.54
N CYS A 83 2.74 -0.36 -16.51
CA CYS A 83 1.63 0.53 -16.16
C CYS A 83 2.02 1.97 -16.52
N ASP A 84 1.08 2.74 -17.08
CA ASP A 84 1.37 4.08 -17.59
C ASP A 84 1.80 5.06 -16.50
N GLN A 85 1.12 5.04 -15.35
CA GLN A 85 1.34 5.97 -14.25
C GLN A 85 1.08 5.32 -12.89
N ASP A 86 1.72 5.86 -11.85
CA ASP A 86 1.37 5.57 -10.46
C ASP A 86 0.24 6.48 -9.98
N LEU A 87 -0.51 6.02 -8.97
CA LEU A 87 -1.70 6.73 -8.47
C LEU A 87 -1.37 8.15 -7.99
N LYS A 88 -0.18 8.37 -7.43
CA LYS A 88 0.21 9.69 -6.91
C LYS A 88 0.43 10.69 -8.04
N LYS A 89 1.18 10.30 -9.08
CA LYS A 89 1.35 11.14 -10.28
C LYS A 89 0.03 11.43 -10.97
N TYR A 90 -0.88 10.45 -11.04
CA TYR A 90 -2.20 10.67 -11.61
C TYR A 90 -2.96 11.76 -10.83
N PHE A 91 -2.99 11.66 -9.49
CA PHE A 91 -3.58 12.70 -8.65
C PHE A 91 -2.99 14.08 -8.84
N ASP A 92 -1.67 14.17 -8.85
CA ASP A 92 -0.96 15.45 -8.99
C ASP A 92 -1.25 16.08 -10.35
N SER A 93 -1.38 15.28 -11.42
CA SER A 93 -1.75 15.77 -12.76
C SER A 93 -3.20 16.23 -12.87
N CYS A 94 -4.10 15.62 -12.09
CA CYS A 94 -5.52 15.97 -12.04
C CYS A 94 -5.85 17.05 -10.98
N ASN A 95 -4.85 17.56 -10.24
CA ASN A 95 -5.04 18.47 -9.12
C ASN A 95 -6.11 17.98 -8.09
N GLY A 96 -6.18 16.65 -7.90
CA GLY A 96 -7.14 16.03 -6.99
C GLY A 96 -8.55 15.76 -7.56
N ASP A 97 -8.83 16.13 -8.81
CA ASP A 97 -10.13 15.92 -9.43
C ASP A 97 -10.08 14.85 -10.53
N LEU A 98 -10.45 13.63 -10.15
CA LEU A 98 -10.39 12.47 -11.02
C LEU A 98 -11.58 12.48 -11.98
N ASP A 99 -11.30 12.38 -13.28
CA ASP A 99 -12.32 12.17 -14.30
C ASP A 99 -13.01 10.80 -14.08
N PRO A 100 -14.33 10.77 -13.79
CA PRO A 100 -15.06 9.52 -13.56
C PRO A 100 -14.99 8.54 -14.75
N GLU A 101 -14.91 9.04 -15.97
CA GLU A 101 -14.89 8.21 -17.18
C GLU A 101 -13.53 7.52 -17.36
N ILE A 102 -12.44 8.24 -17.08
CA ILE A 102 -11.09 7.65 -17.05
C ILE A 102 -10.99 6.63 -15.92
N VAL A 103 -11.50 6.94 -14.73
CA VAL A 103 -11.48 6.02 -13.58
C VAL A 103 -12.28 4.75 -13.88
N LYS A 104 -13.45 4.85 -14.51
CA LYS A 104 -14.31 3.70 -14.82
C LYS A 104 -13.67 2.75 -15.84
N ASN A 105 -12.92 3.29 -16.80
CA ASN A 105 -12.24 2.52 -17.83
C ASN A 105 -10.80 2.13 -17.46
N GLY A 106 -10.28 2.66 -16.35
CA GLY A 106 -8.91 2.43 -15.90
C GLY A 106 -8.75 1.12 -15.13
N GLU A 107 -7.56 0.52 -15.24
CA GLU A 107 -7.17 -0.63 -14.42
C GLU A 107 -6.25 -0.20 -13.28
N LEU A 108 -6.57 -0.61 -12.05
CA LEU A 108 -5.72 -0.41 -10.89
C LEU A 108 -5.02 -1.72 -10.50
N LYS A 109 -3.69 -1.66 -10.32
CA LYS A 109 -2.85 -2.81 -9.98
C LYS A 109 -1.97 -2.51 -8.77
N LEU A 110 -1.92 -3.45 -7.82
CA LEU A 110 -0.96 -3.43 -6.72
C LEU A 110 0.44 -3.77 -7.24
N ALA A 111 1.44 -3.02 -6.77
CA ALA A 111 2.83 -3.17 -7.18
C ALA A 111 3.79 -3.07 -5.99
N ASP A 112 5.07 -3.35 -6.26
CA ASP A 112 6.20 -3.27 -5.32
C ASP A 112 6.08 -4.20 -4.09
N PHE A 113 6.27 -5.50 -4.33
CA PHE A 113 6.17 -6.53 -3.29
C PHE A 113 7.50 -6.74 -2.54
N GLY A 114 8.46 -5.81 -2.65
CA GLY A 114 9.79 -5.92 -2.02
C GLY A 114 9.75 -6.00 -0.49
N LEU A 115 8.70 -5.47 0.14
CA LEU A 115 8.46 -5.56 1.59
C LEU A 115 7.42 -6.62 1.98
N ALA A 116 6.69 -7.18 1.01
CA ALA A 116 5.65 -8.18 1.27
C ALA A 116 6.24 -9.45 1.89
N ARG A 117 5.43 -10.22 2.64
CA ARG A 117 5.84 -11.48 3.27
C ARG A 117 4.73 -12.52 3.18
N ALA A 118 5.11 -13.80 3.03
CA ALA A 118 4.15 -14.89 3.13
C ALA A 118 3.66 -15.04 4.59
N PHE A 119 2.35 -15.17 4.75
CA PHE A 119 1.71 -15.44 6.04
C PHE A 119 1.67 -16.95 6.31
N GLY A 120 1.84 -17.38 7.57
CA GLY A 120 1.65 -18.79 7.98
C GLY A 120 2.93 -19.60 8.29
N ILE A 121 4.12 -19.07 8.01
CA ILE A 121 5.37 -19.61 8.56
C ILE A 121 5.57 -18.97 9.94
N PRO A 122 5.92 -19.72 11.01
CA PRO A 122 6.16 -19.14 12.34
C PRO A 122 7.31 -18.11 12.30
N VAL A 123 7.00 -16.84 12.09
CA VAL A 123 7.95 -15.75 12.19
C VAL A 123 7.98 -15.30 13.64
N ARG A 124 9.14 -15.35 14.29
CA ARG A 124 9.27 -14.99 15.71
C ARG A 124 8.91 -13.53 16.00
N CYS A 125 9.18 -12.61 15.06
CA CYS A 125 8.85 -11.17 15.13
C CYS A 125 8.85 -10.58 13.71
N TYR A 126 7.90 -9.70 13.39
CA TYR A 126 7.99 -8.84 12.20
C TYR A 126 8.63 -7.48 12.53
N SER A 127 9.21 -6.80 11.53
CA SER A 127 9.86 -5.50 11.69
C SER A 127 8.83 -4.37 11.79
N ALA A 128 8.98 -3.46 12.75
CA ALA A 128 8.07 -2.31 12.93
C ALA A 128 8.22 -1.21 11.85
N GLU A 129 9.36 -1.16 11.16
CA GLU A 129 9.61 -0.25 10.03
C GLU A 129 9.04 -0.79 8.71
N VAL A 130 7.75 -1.09 8.71
CA VAL A 130 6.99 -1.45 7.51
C VAL A 130 5.96 -0.37 7.23
N VAL A 131 5.64 -0.20 5.94
CA VAL A 131 4.70 0.81 5.44
C VAL A 131 5.22 2.25 5.64
N THR A 132 5.02 3.11 4.64
CA THR A 132 5.32 4.55 4.77
C THR A 132 4.54 5.14 5.94
N LEU A 133 5.18 6.00 6.76
CA LEU A 133 4.65 6.48 8.05
C LEU A 133 3.17 6.92 8.00
N TRP A 134 2.77 7.63 6.94
CA TRP A 134 1.41 8.18 6.79
C TRP A 134 0.31 7.13 6.65
N TYR A 135 0.66 5.92 6.22
CA TYR A 135 -0.26 4.80 6.01
C TYR A 135 -0.09 3.70 7.06
N ARG A 136 0.75 3.92 8.09
CA ARG A 136 1.01 2.94 9.13
C ARG A 136 -0.11 2.94 10.18
N PRO A 137 -0.62 1.76 10.59
CA PRO A 137 -1.68 1.70 11.58
C PRO A 137 -1.17 1.92 13.02
N PRO A 138 -2.07 2.29 13.96
CA PRO A 138 -1.70 2.57 15.34
C PRO A 138 -0.99 1.42 16.05
N ASP A 139 -1.45 0.18 15.87
CA ASP A 139 -0.85 -0.99 16.51
C ASP A 139 0.64 -1.17 16.14
N VAL A 140 0.98 -0.97 14.86
CA VAL A 140 2.38 -0.99 14.39
C VAL A 140 3.17 0.23 14.86
N LEU A 141 2.54 1.42 14.91
CA LEU A 141 3.15 2.63 15.48
C LEU A 141 3.51 2.47 16.98
N PHE A 142 2.80 1.60 17.69
CA PHE A 142 3.11 1.21 19.08
C PHE A 142 4.01 -0.04 19.19
N GLY A 143 4.60 -0.49 18.08
CA GLY A 143 5.58 -1.57 18.10
C GLY A 143 4.98 -2.98 18.13
N ALA A 144 3.73 -3.17 17.70
CA ALA A 144 3.16 -4.51 17.53
C ALA A 144 4.07 -5.37 16.62
N LYS A 145 4.56 -6.49 17.16
CA LYS A 145 5.44 -7.43 16.43
C LYS A 145 4.70 -8.53 15.70
N LEU A 146 3.42 -8.71 16.04
CA LEU A 146 2.50 -9.67 15.44
C LEU A 146 1.36 -8.87 14.81
N TYR A 147 1.34 -8.84 13.48
CA TYR A 147 0.30 -8.19 12.69
C TYR A 147 -0.14 -9.12 11.56
N SER A 148 -1.33 -8.85 11.03
CA SER A 148 -2.02 -9.66 10.01
C SER A 148 -2.30 -8.80 8.77
N THR A 149 -3.15 -9.30 7.88
CA THR A 149 -3.73 -8.56 6.73
C THR A 149 -4.38 -7.23 7.13
N SER A 150 -4.75 -7.05 8.40
CA SER A 150 -5.29 -5.80 8.92
C SER A 150 -4.38 -4.58 8.67
N ILE A 151 -3.06 -4.74 8.60
CA ILE A 151 -2.13 -3.62 8.29
C ILE A 151 -2.42 -3.00 6.91
N ASP A 152 -2.72 -3.86 5.93
CA ASP A 152 -3.01 -3.44 4.56
C ASP A 152 -4.40 -2.78 4.49
N MET A 153 -5.36 -3.28 5.27
CA MET A 153 -6.71 -2.70 5.36
C MET A 153 -6.71 -1.26 5.90
N TRP A 154 -5.82 -0.96 6.86
CA TRP A 154 -5.64 0.41 7.34
C TRP A 154 -5.06 1.31 6.25
N SER A 155 -4.02 0.82 5.57
CA SER A 155 -3.38 1.54 4.45
C SER A 155 -4.38 1.84 3.34
N ALA A 156 -5.24 0.86 3.01
CA ALA A 156 -6.34 1.02 2.06
C ALA A 156 -7.36 2.08 2.53
N GLY A 157 -7.69 2.12 3.83
CA GLY A 157 -8.53 3.18 4.40
C GLY A 157 -7.91 4.58 4.26
N CYS A 158 -6.61 4.73 4.50
CA CYS A 158 -5.89 5.98 4.28
C CYS A 158 -5.93 6.43 2.81
N ILE A 159 -5.69 5.51 1.88
CA ILE A 159 -5.77 5.77 0.43
C ILE A 159 -7.20 6.11 0.02
N PHE A 160 -8.21 5.42 0.58
CA PHE A 160 -9.61 5.69 0.31
C PHE A 160 -10.02 7.11 0.75
N ALA A 161 -9.54 7.56 1.90
CA ALA A 161 -9.72 8.94 2.33
C ALA A 161 -8.98 9.95 1.43
N GLU A 162 -7.77 9.63 0.98
CA GLU A 162 -7.02 10.46 0.04
C GLU A 162 -7.77 10.61 -1.30
N LEU A 163 -8.34 9.51 -1.82
CA LEU A 163 -9.22 9.51 -3.00
C LEU A 163 -10.44 10.42 -2.81
N ALA A 164 -11.04 10.39 -1.62
CA ALA A 164 -12.20 11.21 -1.30
C ALA A 164 -11.90 12.66 -0.92
N ASN A 165 -10.61 13.02 -0.75
CA ASN A 165 -10.16 14.32 -0.26
C ASN A 165 -9.06 14.94 -1.16
N ALA A 166 -9.28 14.89 -2.47
CA ALA A 166 -8.46 15.57 -3.47
C ALA A 166 -6.96 15.20 -3.43
N GLY A 167 -6.62 13.93 -3.18
CA GLY A 167 -5.23 13.46 -3.21
C GLY A 167 -4.38 13.94 -2.04
N ARG A 168 -5.01 14.43 -0.96
CA ARG A 168 -4.30 14.83 0.28
C ARG A 168 -4.24 13.66 1.28
N PRO A 169 -3.04 13.30 1.78
CA PRO A 169 -2.91 12.26 2.80
C PRO A 169 -3.74 12.58 4.04
N LEU A 170 -4.46 11.59 4.56
CA LEU A 170 -5.31 11.76 5.74
C LEU A 170 -4.50 12.05 7.01
N PHE A 171 -3.35 11.39 7.16
CA PHE A 171 -2.48 11.50 8.33
C PHE A 171 -1.02 11.78 7.91
N PRO A 172 -0.67 13.04 7.55
CA PRO A 172 0.69 13.38 7.17
C PRO A 172 1.54 13.72 8.41
N GLY A 173 1.90 12.70 9.20
CA GLY A 173 2.78 12.85 10.35
C GLY A 173 4.26 13.01 9.98
N ASN A 174 4.98 13.83 10.74
CA ASN A 174 6.44 14.00 10.56
C ASN A 174 7.28 12.92 11.27
N ASP A 175 6.73 12.36 12.35
CA ASP A 175 7.32 11.29 13.14
C ASP A 175 6.20 10.41 13.73
N VAL A 176 6.57 9.35 14.46
CA VAL A 176 5.62 8.39 15.04
C VAL A 176 4.64 9.05 16.02
N ASP A 177 5.11 10.02 16.81
CA ASP A 177 4.28 10.69 17.82
C ASP A 177 3.29 11.66 17.14
N ASP A 178 3.73 12.47 16.19
CA ASP A 178 2.86 13.33 15.38
C ASP A 178 1.84 12.50 14.58
N GLN A 179 2.24 11.36 14.02
CA GLN A 179 1.35 10.44 13.31
C GLN A 179 0.23 9.93 14.22
N LEU A 180 0.56 9.45 15.43
CA LEU A 180 -0.42 8.98 16.41
C LEU A 180 -1.34 10.11 16.90
N LYS A 181 -0.80 11.31 17.16
CA LYS A 181 -1.59 12.51 17.51
C LYS A 181 -2.63 12.83 16.42
N ARG A 182 -2.23 12.75 15.14
CA ARG A 182 -3.13 12.99 14.01
C ARG A 182 -4.23 11.95 13.92
N ILE A 183 -3.89 10.67 14.08
CA ILE A 183 -4.88 9.59 14.05
C ILE A 183 -5.93 9.77 15.16
N PHE A 184 -5.50 10.09 16.38
CA PHE A 184 -6.40 10.17 17.53
C PHE A 184 -7.30 11.41 17.57
N ARG A 185 -7.03 12.44 16.75
CA ARG A 185 -7.94 13.58 16.57
C ARG A 185 -9.28 13.20 15.90
N TYR A 186 -9.35 12.03 15.30
CA TYR A 186 -10.56 11.53 14.65
C TYR A 186 -11.31 10.56 15.57
N PRO A 187 -12.65 10.49 15.44
CA PRO A 187 -13.50 9.59 16.23
C PRO A 187 -13.41 8.12 15.80
N LEU A 188 -12.20 7.62 15.56
CA LEU A 188 -11.93 6.25 15.09
C LEU A 188 -11.79 5.25 16.24
N HIS A 189 -11.71 5.74 17.48
CA HIS A 189 -11.40 4.99 18.69
C HIS A 189 -12.65 4.55 19.48
N SER A 190 -13.78 4.33 18.81
CA SER A 190 -15.13 4.26 19.41
C SER A 190 -15.40 3.12 20.42
N ASN A 191 -14.40 2.41 20.94
CA ASN A 191 -14.55 1.42 22.00
C ASN A 191 -13.46 1.57 23.08
N PHE A 192 -13.90 1.87 24.31
CA PHE A 192 -13.08 1.90 25.54
C PHE A 192 -12.19 0.65 25.73
N CYS A 193 -12.60 -0.50 25.20
CA CYS A 193 -11.87 -1.77 25.26
C CYS A 193 -10.53 -1.77 24.50
N TRP A 194 -10.35 -0.96 23.45
CA TRP A 194 -9.09 -0.98 22.68
C TRP A 194 -7.89 -0.50 23.51
N TRP A 195 -8.10 0.47 24.39
CA TRP A 195 -7.06 1.02 25.27
C TRP A 195 -6.43 -0.06 26.18
N GLN A 196 -7.20 -1.09 26.55
CA GLN A 196 -6.74 -2.20 27.40
C GLN A 196 -5.84 -3.20 26.68
N THR A 197 -5.91 -3.28 25.34
CA THR A 197 -5.01 -4.12 24.55
C THR A 197 -3.75 -3.37 24.14
N MET A 198 -3.86 -2.05 23.95
CA MET A 198 -2.74 -1.21 23.54
C MET A 198 -1.68 -1.01 24.62
N ASN A 199 -2.10 -0.90 25.89
CA ASN A 199 -1.16 -0.66 26.98
C ASN A 199 -0.12 -1.78 27.16
N LYS A 200 -0.31 -2.94 26.49
CA LYS A 200 0.60 -4.07 26.44
C LYS A 200 1.59 -4.01 25.27
N LEU A 201 1.43 -3.05 24.36
CA LEU A 201 2.32 -2.92 23.20
C LEU A 201 3.67 -2.31 23.61
N PRO A 202 4.79 -2.73 22.97
CA PRO A 202 6.14 -2.39 23.43
C PRO A 202 6.41 -0.90 23.57
N ASP A 203 5.90 -0.09 22.63
CA ASP A 203 6.20 1.34 22.56
C ASP A 203 5.00 2.21 23.01
N TYR A 204 4.06 1.62 23.76
CA TYR A 204 2.89 2.33 24.26
C TYR A 204 3.27 3.51 25.15
N LYS A 205 2.62 4.65 24.90
CA LYS A 205 2.67 5.85 25.71
C LYS A 205 1.25 6.37 25.91
N PRO A 206 0.92 6.96 27.07
CA PRO A 206 -0.39 7.58 27.25
C PRO A 206 -0.55 8.79 26.33
N TYR A 207 -1.63 8.82 25.55
CA TYR A 207 -2.05 10.00 24.77
C TYR A 207 -3.25 10.66 25.44
N PRO A 208 -3.41 11.99 25.30
CA PRO A 208 -4.59 12.67 25.81
C PRO A 208 -5.84 12.17 25.08
N MET A 209 -6.97 12.17 25.78
CA MET A 209 -8.25 11.91 25.15
C MET A 209 -8.60 13.10 24.26
N TYR A 210 -8.51 12.92 22.95
CA TYR A 210 -8.94 13.94 22.01
C TYR A 210 -10.46 13.90 21.92
N PRO A 211 -11.14 15.04 22.10
CA PRO A 211 -12.57 15.07 21.88
C PRO A 211 -12.83 14.73 20.41
N ALA A 212 -13.81 13.86 20.17
CA ALA A 212 -14.25 13.37 18.86
C ALA A 212 -14.91 14.47 18.00
N THR A 213 -14.26 15.62 17.86
CA THR A 213 -14.83 16.84 17.27
C THR A 213 -14.71 16.88 15.75
N THR A 214 -13.78 16.11 15.17
CA THR A 214 -13.55 16.11 13.73
C THR A 214 -14.54 15.17 13.03
N SER A 215 -15.60 15.73 12.46
CA SER A 215 -16.53 14.98 11.62
C SER A 215 -15.85 14.55 10.31
N LEU A 216 -15.94 13.25 10.00
CA LEU A 216 -15.46 12.72 8.71
C LEU A 216 -16.18 13.36 7.51
N VAL A 217 -17.36 13.96 7.70
CA VAL A 217 -18.09 14.67 6.64
C VAL A 217 -17.25 15.78 6.01
N ASN A 218 -16.50 16.53 6.82
CA ASN A 218 -15.67 17.63 6.33
C ASN A 218 -14.34 17.16 5.74
N VAL A 219 -13.93 15.94 6.09
CA VAL A 219 -12.62 15.38 5.77
C VAL A 219 -12.66 14.63 4.46
N VAL A 220 -13.76 13.93 4.20
CA VAL A 220 -13.99 13.14 2.99
C VAL A 220 -15.32 13.57 2.35
N PRO A 221 -15.38 14.82 1.83
CA PRO A 221 -16.63 15.40 1.35
C PRO A 221 -17.21 14.67 0.13
N LYS A 222 -16.38 13.96 -0.64
CA LYS A 222 -16.83 13.17 -1.81
C LYS A 222 -17.52 11.85 -1.43
N LEU A 223 -17.49 11.42 -0.17
CA LEU A 223 -18.13 10.17 0.26
C LEU A 223 -19.59 10.36 0.67
N SER A 224 -20.43 9.37 0.36
CA SER A 224 -21.77 9.23 0.93
C SER A 224 -21.71 8.78 2.40
N SER A 225 -22.86 8.69 3.08
CA SER A 225 -22.93 8.07 4.41
C SER A 225 -22.40 6.64 4.40
N THR A 226 -22.77 5.86 3.39
CA THR A 226 -22.32 4.48 3.18
C THR A 226 -20.80 4.41 2.92
N GLY A 227 -20.24 5.35 2.17
CA GLY A 227 -18.79 5.42 1.95
C GLY A 227 -18.02 5.76 3.23
N ARG A 228 -18.55 6.68 4.05
CA ARG A 228 -17.97 7.00 5.36
C ARG A 228 -18.04 5.82 6.33
N ASP A 229 -19.10 5.03 6.29
CA ASP A 229 -19.22 3.81 7.10
C ASP A 229 -18.13 2.79 6.74
N LEU A 230 -17.94 2.51 5.44
CA LEU A 230 -16.84 1.65 4.97
C LEU A 230 -15.47 2.19 5.44
N LEU A 231 -15.25 3.50 5.30
CA LEU A 231 -14.01 4.14 5.73
C LEU A 231 -13.77 3.97 7.24
N GLN A 232 -14.81 4.10 8.08
CA GLN A 232 -14.71 3.88 9.52
C GLN A 232 -14.40 2.43 9.87
N ASN A 233 -14.90 1.47 9.10
CA ASN A 233 -14.61 0.05 9.27
C ASN A 233 -13.17 -0.32 8.85
N LEU A 234 -12.62 0.36 7.83
CA LEU A 234 -11.21 0.24 7.42
C LEU A 234 -10.24 0.89 8.42
N LEU A 235 -10.64 2.04 9.00
CA LEU A 235 -9.81 2.83 9.91
C LEU A 235 -10.06 2.52 11.40
N LYS A 236 -10.51 1.31 11.72
CA LYS A 236 -10.56 0.86 13.13
C LYS A 236 -9.14 0.77 13.69
N CYS A 237 -8.93 1.43 14.83
CA CYS A 237 -7.64 1.39 15.52
C CYS A 237 -7.32 -0.02 16.05
N ASN A 238 -8.33 -0.77 16.48
CA ASN A 238 -8.17 -2.17 16.84
C ASN A 238 -8.04 -3.03 15.58
N PRO A 239 -6.89 -3.69 15.34
CA PRO A 239 -6.69 -4.51 14.14
C PRO A 239 -7.67 -5.68 14.04
N VAL A 240 -8.19 -6.20 15.17
CA VAL A 240 -9.16 -7.31 15.20
C VAL A 240 -10.56 -6.86 14.77
N GLN A 241 -10.89 -5.57 14.96
CA GLN A 241 -12.18 -5.01 14.56
C GLN A 241 -12.16 -4.42 13.14
N ARG A 242 -11.00 -4.43 12.48
CA ARG A 242 -10.82 -3.86 11.15
C ARG A 242 -11.42 -4.82 10.13
N ILE A 243 -12.27 -4.29 9.25
CA ILE A 243 -12.93 -5.09 8.21
C ILE A 243 -11.90 -5.76 7.30
N SER A 244 -12.14 -7.01 6.92
CA SER A 244 -11.31 -7.72 5.95
C SER A 244 -11.55 -7.23 4.52
N ALA A 245 -10.65 -7.54 3.59
CA ALA A 245 -10.83 -7.19 2.18
C ALA A 245 -12.07 -7.88 1.57
N GLU A 246 -12.35 -9.12 1.97
CA GLU A 246 -13.50 -9.88 1.50
C GLU A 246 -14.82 -9.25 1.96
N GLU A 247 -14.93 -8.92 3.25
CA GLU A 247 -16.11 -8.24 3.79
C GLU A 247 -16.26 -6.83 3.23
N ALA A 248 -15.16 -6.12 2.98
CA ALA A 248 -15.18 -4.79 2.39
C ALA A 248 -15.74 -4.81 0.96
N LEU A 249 -15.44 -5.83 0.15
CA LEU A 249 -16.01 -6.00 -1.19
C LEU A 249 -17.51 -6.30 -1.17
N GLN A 250 -18.02 -6.89 -0.08
CA GLN A 250 -19.45 -7.16 0.14
C GLN A 250 -20.19 -5.96 0.75
N HIS A 251 -19.48 -4.86 1.06
CA HIS A 251 -20.06 -3.70 1.71
C HIS A 251 -21.09 -3.01 0.80
N PRO A 252 -22.20 -2.45 1.34
CA PRO A 252 -23.21 -1.74 0.57
C PRO A 252 -22.70 -0.56 -0.28
N TYR A 253 -21.48 -0.09 -0.01
CA TYR A 253 -20.82 0.94 -0.82
C TYR A 253 -20.55 0.48 -2.25
N PHE A 254 -20.37 -0.83 -2.46
CA PHE A 254 -20.13 -1.44 -3.77
C PHE A 254 -21.36 -2.14 -4.35
N ALA A 255 -22.54 -2.02 -3.73
CA ALA A 255 -23.74 -2.76 -4.16
C ALA A 255 -24.17 -2.44 -5.60
N ASP A 256 -24.02 -1.18 -6.01
CA ASP A 256 -24.37 -0.71 -7.36
C ASP A 256 -23.19 -0.74 -8.35
N PHE A 257 -22.06 -1.35 -7.96
CA PHE A 257 -20.87 -1.42 -8.80
C PHE A 257 -20.84 -2.74 -9.59
N CYS A 258 -20.87 -2.64 -10.92
CA CYS A 258 -20.50 -3.75 -11.79
C CYS A 258 -19.03 -3.60 -12.18
N PRO A 259 -18.17 -4.59 -11.90
CA PRO A 259 -16.84 -4.63 -12.49
C PRO A 259 -16.96 -4.56 -14.02
N PRO A 260 -16.14 -3.76 -14.72
CA PRO A 260 -16.01 -3.86 -16.16
C PRO A 260 -15.49 -5.24 -16.59
#